data_AF-A0A2D5VJR8-F1
#
_entry.id   AF-A0A2D5VJR8-F1
#
_cell.length_a   1.000
_cell.length_b   1.000
_cell.length_c   1.000
_cell.angle_alpha   90.00
_cell.angle_beta   90.00
_cell.angle_gamma   90.00
#
_symmetry.space_group_name_H-M   'P 1'
#
loop_
_entity.id
_entity.type
_entity.pdbx_description
1 polymer ?
#
loop_
_entity_poly.entity_id
_entity_poly.type
_entity_poly.pdbx_seq_one_letter_code
_entity_poly.pdbx_strand_id
1 'polypeptide(L)'
;MEPGKLSAQTGHAYGDVLHEAKRLAPERVAEYQSHERRGSKVSLYARNQNQLLRALNEARAAGIPAVPVVDANHVIPGTAFDGSPVITAIGIGPCTKAEIRDITKRFNCV
;
A
#
# COMPACT_ATOMS: atom_id res chain seq x y z
N MET A 1 1.60 -11.01 10.25
CA MET A 1 2.90 -10.36 10.50
C MET A 1 2.89 -9.85 11.93
N GLU A 2 4.00 -9.98 12.65
CA GLU A 2 4.17 -9.35 13.96
C GLU A 2 4.04 -7.81 13.85
N PRO A 3 3.56 -7.12 14.91
CA PRO A 3 3.28 -5.68 14.86
C PRO A 3 4.45 -4.82 14.36
N GLY A 4 5.69 -5.17 14.76
CA GLY A 4 6.89 -4.46 14.32
C GLY A 4 7.14 -4.55 12.82
N LYS A 5 7.03 -5.76 12.25
CA LYS A 5 7.21 -5.96 10.80
C LYS A 5 6.06 -5.33 10.02
N LEU A 6 4.82 -5.47 10.49
CA LEU A 6 3.65 -4.81 9.90
C LEU A 6 3.85 -3.29 9.80
N SER A 7 4.29 -2.65 10.89
CA SER A 7 4.58 -1.21 10.92
C SER A 7 5.61 -0.82 9.86
N ALA A 8 6.73 -1.56 9.79
CA ALA A 8 7.79 -1.32 8.81
C ALA A 8 7.29 -1.47 7.35
N GLN A 9 6.59 -2.55 7.03
CA GLN A 9 6.07 -2.79 5.67
C GLN A 9 5.01 -1.76 5.26
N THR A 10 4.18 -1.33 6.20
CA THR A 10 3.21 -0.25 5.96
C THR A 10 3.93 1.09 5.74
N GLY A 11 4.99 1.36 6.51
CA GLY A 11 5.85 2.54 6.32
C GLY A 11 6.46 2.60 4.92
N HIS A 12 7.00 1.48 4.43
CA HIS A 12 7.48 1.36 3.05
C HIS A 12 6.37 1.66 2.04
N ALA A 13 5.21 1.01 2.19
CA ALA A 13 4.08 1.21 1.28
C ALA A 13 3.64 2.68 1.20
N TYR A 14 3.59 3.39 2.33
CA TYR A 14 3.25 4.81 2.36
C TYR A 14 4.30 5.71 1.71
N GLY A 15 5.59 5.46 1.97
CA GLY A 15 6.68 6.23 1.41
C GLY A 15 6.80 6.05 -0.10
N ASP A 16 6.83 4.79 -0.52
CA ASP A 16 7.08 4.41 -1.91
C ASP A 16 5.95 4.87 -2.83
N VAL A 17 4.69 4.72 -2.40
CA VAL A 17 3.56 5.17 -3.22
C VAL A 17 3.52 6.69 -3.33
N LEU A 18 3.88 7.42 -2.27
CA LEU A 18 3.93 8.87 -2.31
C LEU A 18 5.07 9.36 -3.22
N HIS A 19 6.21 8.68 -3.21
CA HIS A 19 7.31 8.95 -4.13
C HIS A 19 6.88 8.73 -5.59
N GLU A 20 6.26 7.59 -5.88
CA GLU A 20 5.76 7.29 -7.22
C GLU A 20 4.64 8.26 -7.65
N ALA A 21 3.75 8.62 -6.74
CA ALA A 21 2.69 9.60 -7.00
C ALA A 21 3.25 10.99 -7.33
N LYS A 22 4.39 11.41 -6.76
CA LYS A 22 5.02 12.68 -7.15
C LYS A 22 5.44 12.69 -8.62
N ARG A 23 5.79 11.52 -9.16
CA ARG A 23 6.18 11.36 -10.57
C ARG A 23 4.97 11.25 -11.48
N LEU A 24 3.92 10.55 -11.05
CA LEU A 24 2.75 10.23 -11.88
C LEU A 24 1.62 11.27 -11.80
N ALA A 25 1.41 11.88 -10.63
CA ALA A 25 0.29 12.76 -10.32
C ALA A 25 0.69 13.81 -9.25
N PRO A 26 1.65 14.71 -9.55
CA PRO A 26 2.18 15.67 -8.60
C PRO A 26 1.10 16.58 -7.99
N GLU A 27 0.05 16.91 -8.73
CA GLU A 27 -1.10 17.69 -8.26
C GLU A 27 -1.87 16.97 -7.14
N ARG A 28 -2.05 15.65 -7.24
CA ARG A 28 -2.68 14.84 -6.18
C ARG A 28 -1.84 14.85 -4.91
N VAL A 29 -0.51 14.83 -5.06
CA VAL A 29 0.40 14.90 -3.91
C VAL A 29 0.33 16.27 -3.24
N ALA A 30 0.35 17.35 -4.03
CA ALA A 30 0.20 18.70 -3.51
C ALA A 30 -1.13 18.88 -2.75
N GLU A 31 -2.23 18.35 -3.31
CA GLU A 31 -3.53 18.33 -2.67
C GLU A 31 -3.53 17.54 -1.35
N TYR A 32 -2.96 16.33 -1.37
CA TYR A 32 -2.85 15.46 -0.20
C TYR A 32 -2.05 16.09 0.95
N GLN A 33 -0.98 16.81 0.62
CA GLN A 33 -0.08 17.46 1.57
C GLN A 33 -0.51 18.88 1.95
N SER A 34 -1.58 19.41 1.36
CA SER A 34 -2.05 20.76 1.67
C SER A 34 -2.48 20.89 3.13
N HIS A 35 -2.31 22.09 3.68
CA HIS A 35 -2.72 22.40 5.06
C HIS A 35 -4.23 22.20 5.28
N GLU A 36 -5.05 22.40 4.25
CA GLU A 36 -6.51 22.33 4.33
C GLU A 36 -7.03 20.89 4.37
N ARG A 37 -6.44 19.98 3.58
CA ARG A 37 -6.92 18.59 3.51
C ARG A 37 -6.19 17.65 4.46
N ARG A 38 -4.87 17.82 4.65
CA ARG A 38 -3.99 16.90 5.41
C ARG A 38 -4.43 15.44 5.28
N GLY A 39 -4.19 14.85 4.12
CA GLY A 39 -4.76 13.54 3.80
C GLY A 39 -4.34 12.45 4.81
N SER A 40 -5.31 11.60 5.15
CA SER A 40 -5.11 10.50 6.09
C SER A 40 -4.36 9.33 5.44
N LYS A 41 -3.82 8.45 6.29
CA LYS A 41 -3.28 7.14 5.90
C LYS A 41 -4.06 6.07 6.65
N VAL A 42 -4.41 4.99 5.97
CA VAL A 42 -5.20 3.90 6.56
C VAL A 42 -4.57 2.57 6.16
N SER A 43 -4.25 1.74 7.15
CA SER A 43 -3.75 0.38 6.95
C SER A 43 -4.93 -0.58 6.88
N LEU A 44 -5.02 -1.36 5.80
CA LEU A 44 -6.06 -2.37 5.60
C LEU A 44 -5.45 -3.77 5.51
N TYR A 45 -6.19 -4.76 5.98
CA TYR A 45 -5.76 -6.14 6.02
C TYR A 45 -6.24 -6.92 4.80
N ALA A 46 -5.28 -7.50 4.06
CA ALA A 46 -5.53 -8.50 3.03
C ALA A 46 -5.17 -9.90 3.56
N ARG A 47 -6.02 -10.89 3.28
CA ARG A 47 -5.85 -12.26 3.79
C ARG A 47 -4.77 -13.06 3.05
N ASN A 48 -4.44 -12.67 1.83
CA ASN A 48 -3.47 -13.36 0.98
C ASN A 48 -2.92 -12.44 -0.12
N GLN A 49 -1.85 -12.88 -0.77
CA GLN A 49 -1.16 -12.14 -1.83
C GLN A 49 -2.06 -11.87 -3.05
N ASN A 50 -2.99 -12.78 -3.39
CA ASN A 50 -3.90 -12.57 -4.52
C ASN A 50 -4.81 -11.36 -4.33
N GLN A 51 -5.25 -11.11 -3.09
CA GLN A 51 -6.03 -9.91 -2.78
C GLN A 51 -5.22 -8.62 -2.95
N LEU A 52 -3.94 -8.63 -2.55
CA LEU A 52 -3.03 -7.51 -2.76
C LEU A 52 -2.85 -7.23 -4.26
N LEU A 53 -2.51 -8.27 -5.03
CA LEU A 53 -2.32 -8.16 -6.47
C LEU A 53 -3.56 -7.66 -7.20
N ARG A 54 -4.75 -8.16 -6.81
CA ARG A 54 -6.02 -7.69 -7.35
C ARG A 54 -6.23 -6.20 -7.09
N ALA A 55 -6.09 -5.75 -5.85
CA ALA A 55 -6.28 -4.35 -5.48
C ALA A 55 -5.25 -3.43 -6.16
N LEU A 56 -3.99 -3.88 -6.28
CA LEU A 56 -2.93 -3.17 -6.99
C LEU A 56 -3.30 -2.95 -8.46
N ASN A 57 -3.75 -4.00 -9.14
CA ASN A 57 -4.12 -3.93 -10.55
C ASN A 57 -5.38 -3.08 -10.78
N GLU A 58 -6.40 -3.23 -9.93
CA GLU A 58 -7.61 -2.41 -9.99
C GLU A 58 -7.30 -0.91 -9.77
N ALA A 59 -6.42 -0.58 -8.81
CA ALA A 59 -6.02 0.81 -8.56
C ALA A 59 -5.28 1.41 -9.75
N ARG A 60 -4.32 0.67 -10.32
CA ARG A 60 -3.59 1.10 -11.53
C ARG A 60 -4.52 1.29 -12.71
N ALA A 61 -5.47 0.38 -12.92
CA ALA A 61 -6.47 0.48 -13.98
C ALA A 61 -7.39 1.70 -13.80
N ALA A 62 -7.65 2.11 -12.56
CA ALA A 62 -8.40 3.32 -12.23
C ALA A 62 -7.55 4.61 -12.28
N GLY A 63 -6.27 4.54 -12.68
CA GLY A 63 -5.37 5.69 -12.72
C GLY A 63 -4.92 6.18 -11.34
N ILE A 64 -5.09 5.37 -10.29
CA ILE A 64 -4.64 5.68 -8.94
C ILE A 64 -3.20 5.17 -8.77
N PRO A 65 -2.25 6.00 -8.30
CA PRO A 65 -0.89 5.55 -8.06
C PRO A 65 -0.88 4.36 -7.10
N ALA A 66 -0.18 3.29 -7.47
CA ALA A 66 -0.09 2.10 -6.63
C ALA A 66 1.19 1.29 -6.89
N VAL A 67 1.82 0.84 -5.80
CA VAL A 67 3.12 0.16 -5.82
C VAL A 67 3.10 -1.10 -4.94
N PRO A 68 3.75 -2.20 -5.35
CA PRO A 68 3.99 -3.34 -4.48
C PRO A 68 5.18 -3.08 -3.55
N VAL A 69 5.10 -3.59 -2.33
CA VAL A 69 6.23 -3.72 -1.41
C VAL A 69 6.64 -5.19 -1.36
N VAL A 70 7.90 -5.45 -1.67
CA VAL A 70 8.47 -6.80 -1.70
C VAL A 70 9.45 -6.95 -0.54
N ASP A 71 9.18 -7.90 0.34
CA ASP A 71 10.10 -8.34 1.38
C ASP A 71 10.90 -9.52 0.84
N ALA A 72 12.22 -9.45 0.91
CA ALA A 72 13.13 -10.47 0.37
C ALA A 72 14.38 -10.58 1.24
N ASN A 73 15.11 -11.68 1.08
CA ASN A 73 16.46 -11.92 1.63
C ASN A 73 16.56 -12.10 3.15
N HIS A 74 15.48 -11.90 3.92
CA HIS A 74 15.49 -12.12 5.36
C HIS A 74 14.91 -13.49 5.71
N VAL A 75 15.75 -14.47 6.06
CA VAL A 75 15.26 -15.75 6.60
C VAL A 75 14.85 -15.53 8.05
N ILE A 76 13.64 -15.93 8.44
CA ILE A 76 13.18 -15.87 9.84
C ILE A 76 13.29 -17.28 10.44
N PRO A 77 14.30 -17.56 11.29
CA PRO A 77 14.49 -18.87 11.88
C PRO A 77 13.24 -19.35 12.62
N GLY A 78 12.86 -20.61 12.43
CA GLY A 78 11.68 -21.19 13.07
C GLY A 78 10.34 -20.86 12.39
N THR A 79 10.35 -20.25 11.20
CA THR A 79 9.15 -20.03 10.38
C THR A 79 9.31 -20.62 8.98
N ALA A 80 8.22 -20.66 8.22
CA ALA A 80 8.23 -21.09 6.82
C ALA A 80 8.82 -20.04 5.85
N PHE A 81 9.27 -18.88 6.34
CA PHE A 81 9.82 -17.83 5.48
C PHE A 81 11.32 -18.06 5.22
N ASP A 82 11.63 -18.48 4.00
CA ASP A 82 12.95 -18.87 3.51
C ASP A 82 13.74 -17.73 2.83
N GLY A 83 13.22 -16.50 2.91
CA GLY A 83 13.82 -15.32 2.27
C GLY A 83 13.47 -15.15 0.79
N SER A 84 12.63 -16.03 0.22
CA SER A 84 12.06 -15.81 -1.12
C SER A 84 11.28 -14.49 -1.19
N PRO A 85 11.29 -13.77 -2.34
CA PRO A 85 10.60 -12.50 -2.47
C PRO A 85 9.08 -12.67 -2.34
N VAL A 86 8.49 -11.98 -1.37
CA VAL A 86 7.03 -11.99 -1.13
C VAL A 86 6.50 -10.58 -1.13
N ILE A 87 5.37 -10.37 -1.81
CA ILE A 87 4.63 -9.11 -1.72
C ILE A 87 3.92 -9.09 -0.36
N THR A 88 4.43 -8.27 0.55
CA THR A 88 3.97 -8.16 1.94
C THR A 88 2.95 -7.04 2.13
N ALA A 89 3.01 -6.01 1.29
CA ALA A 89 2.10 -4.88 1.30
C ALA A 89 1.98 -4.24 -0.09
N ILE A 90 0.99 -3.39 -0.25
CA ILE A 90 0.87 -2.48 -1.40
C ILE A 90 0.60 -1.07 -0.87
N GLY A 91 1.15 -0.07 -1.53
CA GLY A 91 0.75 1.32 -1.34
C GLY A 91 -0.25 1.71 -2.41
N ILE A 92 -1.31 2.44 -2.05
CA ILE A 92 -2.30 3.00 -2.98
C ILE A 92 -2.56 4.46 -2.62
N GLY A 93 -2.60 5.33 -3.64
CA GLY A 93 -2.92 6.74 -3.54
C GLY A 93 -1.71 7.68 -3.70
N PRO A 94 -1.86 8.97 -3.39
CA PRO A 94 -3.04 9.60 -2.83
C PRO A 94 -4.28 9.52 -3.73
N CYS A 95 -5.45 9.35 -3.12
CA CYS A 95 -6.75 9.28 -3.79
C CYS A 95 -7.85 9.77 -2.85
N THR A 96 -9.00 10.12 -3.41
CA THR A 96 -10.20 10.43 -2.64
C THR A 96 -10.87 9.15 -2.13
N LYS A 97 -11.68 9.28 -1.08
CA LYS A 97 -12.51 8.16 -0.57
C LYS A 97 -13.45 7.61 -1.66
N ALA A 98 -13.99 8.47 -2.52
CA ALA A 98 -14.91 8.07 -3.57
C ALA A 98 -14.23 7.21 -4.63
N GLU A 99 -13.05 7.59 -5.10
CA GLU A 99 -12.27 6.85 -6.10
C GLU A 99 -11.89 5.44 -5.62
N ILE A 100 -11.52 5.31 -4.34
CA ILE A 100 -10.93 4.06 -3.84
C ILE A 100 -11.96 3.08 -3.24
N ARG A 101 -13.17 3.56 -2.91
CA ARG A 101 -14.19 2.80 -2.15
C ARG A 101 -14.45 1.41 -2.74
N ASP A 102 -14.64 1.31 -4.04
CA ASP A 102 -15.03 0.04 -4.66
C ASP A 102 -13.91 -1.01 -4.66
N ILE A 103 -12.66 -0.56 -4.54
CA ILE A 103 -11.49 -1.41 -4.37
C ILE A 103 -11.34 -1.82 -2.91
N THR A 104 -11.46 -0.87 -1.98
CA THR A 104 -11.08 -1.08 -0.57
C THR A 104 -12.19 -1.54 0.36
N LYS A 105 -13.47 -1.41 0.00
CA LYS A 105 -14.63 -1.78 0.85
C LYS A 105 -14.66 -3.24 1.32
N ARG A 106 -13.89 -4.11 0.68
CA ARG A 106 -13.78 -5.55 1.00
C ARG A 106 -12.73 -5.88 2.06
N PHE A 107 -11.93 -4.90 2.48
CA PHE A 107 -10.87 -5.07 3.47
C PHE A 107 -11.29 -4.46 4.81
N ASN A 108 -10.75 -5.01 5.89
CA ASN A 108 -10.91 -4.47 7.23
C ASN A 108 -9.68 -3.65 7.62
N CYS A 109 -9.81 -2.71 8.55
CA CYS A 109 -8.65 -2.07 9.16
C CYS A 109 -7.80 -3.10 9.90
N VAL A 110 -6.48 -2.87 9.91
CA VAL A 110 -5.53 -3.67 10.72
C VAL A 110 -5.59 -3.25 12.18
#